data_AF-A0A956YUH0-F1
#
_entry.id   AF-A0A956YUH0-F1
#
_cell.length_a   1.000
_cell.length_b   1.000
_cell.length_c   1.000
_cell.angle_alpha   90.00
_cell.angle_beta   90.00
_cell.angle_gamma   90.00
#
_symmetry.space_group_name_H-M   'P 1'
#
loop_
_entity.id
_entity.type
_entity.pdbx_description
1 polymer ?
#
loop_
_entity_poly.entity_id
_entity_poly.type
_entity_poly.pdbx_seq_one_letter_code
_entity_poly.pdbx_strand_id
1 'polypeptide(L)'
;MITFKLWRGLRFTAAIHTHPIFKQTLRIRHRPENAIWRWDLLGIPKWMRQIFRYLFLALITLLFVFLIYLMVFLVLLYVVFSLLFSGAIWGLPWAMGIASMIARRRERGNYDLLALTPPGPGSVAWMIAGAYIHADQAFRTRTRRFRVMLWALVIAIAGTIFLSLLLDQTPSPYALNFLSAGIGVIMTGLALHFELMASLVSSVLIGMLAPTFASRQIEASLVALAMFAGLQIGYLFLVYVILFIALPQLSQQFALQGFSLLAVYGLFLACLIGVREGANYLLLNVTRRRVGEIDASLLGIALA
;
A
#
# COMPACT_ATOMS: atom_id res chain seq x y z
N MET A 1 16.68 -2.49 8.33
CA MET A 1 15.29 -2.98 8.37
C MET A 1 15.11 -4.19 7.47
N ILE A 2 14.63 -5.30 8.02
CA ILE A 2 14.31 -6.56 7.33
C ILE A 2 13.23 -6.37 6.28
N THR A 3 12.20 -5.56 6.55
CA THR A 3 11.15 -5.27 5.57
C THR A 3 11.75 -4.66 4.30
N PHE A 4 12.68 -3.72 4.45
CA PHE A 4 13.36 -3.10 3.31
C PHE A 4 14.24 -4.09 2.52
N LYS A 5 14.95 -5.00 3.22
CA LYS A 5 15.75 -6.05 2.58
C LYS A 5 14.87 -7.01 1.78
N LEU A 6 13.80 -7.52 2.40
CA LEU A 6 12.82 -8.39 1.74
C LEU A 6 12.13 -7.69 0.57
N TRP A 7 11.75 -6.42 0.74
CA TRP A 7 11.18 -5.60 -0.32
C TRP A 7 12.13 -5.41 -1.50
N ARG A 8 13.42 -5.15 -1.23
CA ARG A 8 14.44 -5.02 -2.27
C ARG A 8 14.59 -6.34 -3.03
N GLY A 9 14.64 -7.47 -2.31
CA GLY A 9 14.61 -8.81 -2.90
C GLY A 9 13.40 -9.00 -3.82
N LEU A 10 12.19 -8.69 -3.33
CA LEU A 10 10.96 -8.77 -4.13
C LEU A 10 10.97 -7.85 -5.36
N ARG A 11 11.54 -6.65 -5.25
CA ARG A 11 11.54 -5.65 -6.33
C ARG A 11 12.58 -5.93 -7.41
N PHE A 12 13.76 -6.42 -7.03
CA PHE A 12 14.94 -6.55 -7.90
C PHE A 12 15.32 -8.00 -8.17
N THR A 13 14.34 -8.82 -8.52
CA THR A 13 14.56 -10.20 -8.96
C THR A 13 15.01 -10.26 -10.42
N ALA A 14 16.16 -9.64 -10.72
CA ALA A 14 16.82 -9.77 -12.02
C ALA A 14 17.14 -11.25 -12.35
N ALA A 15 17.50 -12.04 -11.32
CA ALA A 15 17.74 -13.47 -11.43
C ALA A 15 16.50 -14.31 -11.76
N ILE A 16 15.28 -13.84 -11.43
CA ILE A 16 14.04 -14.59 -11.71
C ILE A 16 13.62 -14.41 -13.18
N HIS A 17 13.90 -13.26 -13.78
CA HIS A 17 13.50 -12.99 -15.17
C HIS A 17 14.21 -13.89 -16.21
N THR A 18 15.41 -14.38 -15.88
CA THR A 18 16.13 -15.38 -16.69
C THR A 18 15.68 -16.81 -16.41
N HIS A 19 15.01 -17.07 -15.29
CA HIS A 19 14.66 -18.42 -14.86
C HIS A 19 13.50 -18.99 -15.70
N PRO A 20 13.63 -20.21 -16.26
CA PRO A 20 12.63 -20.78 -17.18
C PRO A 20 11.22 -20.94 -16.55
N ILE A 21 11.15 -21.13 -15.24
CA ILE A 21 9.88 -21.20 -14.48
C ILE A 21 9.06 -19.89 -14.60
N PHE A 22 9.72 -18.74 -14.73
CA PHE A 22 9.09 -17.42 -14.78
C PHE A 22 8.37 -17.16 -16.11
N LYS A 23 8.94 -17.63 -17.22
CA LYS A 23 8.39 -17.41 -18.58
C LYS A 23 7.07 -18.15 -18.82
N GLN A 24 6.84 -19.26 -18.12
CA GLN A 24 5.61 -20.04 -18.28
C GLN A 24 4.36 -19.36 -17.68
N THR A 25 4.51 -18.36 -16.80
CA THR A 25 3.40 -17.81 -16.00
C THR A 25 2.75 -16.54 -16.60
N LEU A 26 3.30 -15.97 -17.68
CA LEU A 26 3.02 -14.58 -18.12
C LEU A 26 1.98 -14.39 -19.25
N ARG A 27 1.35 -15.44 -19.80
CA ARG A 27 0.32 -15.31 -20.84
C ARG A 27 -1.07 -15.19 -20.17
N ILE A 28 -1.74 -14.02 -20.18
CA ILE A 28 -3.23 -13.85 -20.28
C ILE A 28 -3.71 -12.37 -20.06
N ARG A 29 -4.51 -11.87 -21.03
CA ARG A 29 -5.60 -10.84 -21.03
C ARG A 29 -5.37 -9.32 -21.19
N HIS A 30 -6.13 -8.73 -22.14
CA HIS A 30 -6.50 -7.32 -22.29
C HIS A 30 -7.98 -7.18 -22.71
N ARG A 31 -8.64 -6.07 -22.35
CA ARG A 31 -10.02 -5.70 -22.72
C ARG A 31 -10.11 -4.17 -22.95
N PRO A 32 -10.80 -3.67 -23.99
CA PRO A 32 -10.94 -2.22 -24.25
C PRO A 32 -12.32 -1.67 -23.86
N GLU A 33 -12.41 -0.36 -23.62
CA GLU A 33 -13.65 0.40 -23.42
C GLU A 33 -13.67 1.67 -24.30
N ASN A 34 -14.87 1.99 -24.79
CA ASN A 34 -15.15 2.95 -25.86
C ASN A 34 -15.82 4.24 -25.30
N ALA A 35 -15.43 5.39 -25.88
CA ALA A 35 -16.22 6.48 -26.51
C ALA A 35 -17.77 6.53 -26.30
N ILE A 36 -18.54 7.63 -26.29
CA ILE A 36 -18.52 9.09 -26.64
C ILE A 36 -19.93 9.63 -26.20
N TRP A 37 -20.21 10.95 -26.04
CA TRP A 37 -21.53 11.55 -26.44
C TRP A 37 -21.53 13.11 -26.52
N ARG A 38 -22.23 13.70 -27.51
CA ARG A 38 -22.33 15.14 -27.85
C ARG A 38 -23.82 15.59 -27.86
N TRP A 39 -24.15 16.80 -27.38
CA TRP A 39 -25.52 17.24 -26.98
C TRP A 39 -26.00 18.59 -27.59
N ASP A 40 -26.09 18.72 -28.91
CA ASP A 40 -26.60 19.97 -29.54
C ASP A 40 -27.95 19.75 -30.26
N LEU A 41 -29.09 19.89 -29.56
CA LEU A 41 -30.41 19.67 -30.19
C LEU A 41 -31.65 20.43 -29.67
N LEU A 42 -31.55 21.44 -28.79
CA LEU A 42 -32.75 22.11 -28.25
C LEU A 42 -32.74 23.63 -28.48
N GLY A 43 -33.51 24.07 -29.48
CA GLY A 43 -33.63 25.46 -29.96
C GLY A 43 -34.32 26.42 -28.98
N ILE A 44 -33.56 26.96 -28.03
CA ILE A 44 -34.07 27.90 -27.00
C ILE A 44 -33.92 29.38 -27.44
N PRO A 45 -34.94 30.25 -27.25
CA PRO A 45 -34.91 31.69 -27.63
C PRO A 45 -33.86 32.53 -26.86
N LYS A 46 -33.27 33.54 -27.53
CA LYS A 46 -32.02 34.23 -27.13
C LYS A 46 -32.06 35.08 -25.83
N TRP A 47 -33.17 35.74 -25.51
CA TRP A 47 -33.26 36.59 -24.30
C TRP A 47 -33.51 35.76 -23.03
N MET A 48 -34.37 34.74 -23.13
CA MET A 48 -34.50 33.67 -22.12
C MET A 48 -33.17 32.97 -21.93
N ARG A 49 -32.43 32.71 -23.03
CA ARG A 49 -31.07 32.17 -22.96
C ARG A 49 -30.14 33.03 -22.11
N GLN A 50 -30.32 34.35 -22.05
CA GLN A 50 -29.39 35.26 -21.38
C GLN A 50 -29.64 35.38 -19.87
N ILE A 51 -30.90 35.50 -19.44
CA ILE A 51 -31.26 35.44 -18.00
C ILE A 51 -31.02 34.04 -17.45
N PHE A 52 -31.46 33.02 -18.20
CA PHE A 52 -31.15 31.62 -17.88
C PHE A 52 -29.64 31.44 -17.81
N ARG A 53 -28.83 32.02 -18.71
CA ARG A 53 -27.36 31.93 -18.66
C ARG A 53 -26.78 32.47 -17.37
N TYR A 54 -27.24 33.59 -16.81
CA TYR A 54 -26.67 34.12 -15.57
C TYR A 54 -27.10 33.32 -14.33
N LEU A 55 -28.38 32.95 -14.20
CA LEU A 55 -28.83 32.08 -13.11
C LEU A 55 -28.21 30.68 -13.20
N PHE A 56 -28.08 30.15 -14.41
CA PHE A 56 -27.41 28.90 -14.71
C PHE A 56 -25.91 28.99 -14.43
N LEU A 57 -25.23 30.11 -14.74
CA LEU A 57 -23.83 30.33 -14.38
C LEU A 57 -23.62 30.39 -12.87
N ALA A 58 -24.48 31.10 -12.13
CA ALA A 58 -24.40 31.16 -10.67
C ALA A 58 -24.63 29.78 -10.04
N LEU A 59 -25.65 29.04 -10.52
CA LEU A 59 -25.92 27.66 -10.10
C LEU A 59 -24.77 26.71 -10.47
N ILE A 60 -24.20 26.83 -11.67
CA ILE A 60 -23.01 26.07 -12.09
C ILE A 60 -21.84 26.40 -11.18
N THR A 61 -21.63 27.66 -10.83
CA THR A 61 -20.50 28.06 -9.99
C THR A 61 -20.66 27.50 -8.57
N LEU A 62 -21.86 27.59 -7.99
CA LEU A 62 -22.15 27.00 -6.68
C LEU A 62 -22.05 25.47 -6.71
N LEU A 63 -22.58 24.82 -7.75
CA LEU A 63 -22.43 23.39 -7.98
C LEU A 63 -20.95 23.02 -8.15
N PHE A 64 -20.16 23.81 -8.86
CA PHE A 64 -18.73 23.59 -9.07
C PHE A 64 -17.94 23.70 -7.76
N VAL A 65 -18.21 24.72 -6.95
CA VAL A 65 -17.62 24.86 -5.61
C VAL A 65 -18.02 23.68 -4.71
N PHE A 66 -19.30 23.30 -4.69
CA PHE A 66 -19.76 22.13 -3.95
C PHE A 66 -19.09 20.84 -4.43
N LEU A 67 -18.97 20.64 -5.75
CA LEU A 67 -18.29 19.49 -6.34
C LEU A 67 -16.80 19.46 -5.99
N ILE A 68 -16.13 20.63 -5.90
CA ILE A 68 -14.74 20.72 -5.42
C ILE A 68 -14.67 20.24 -3.97
N TYR A 69 -15.52 20.76 -3.08
CA TYR A 69 -15.50 20.35 -1.67
C TYR A 69 -15.84 18.87 -1.51
N LEU A 70 -16.85 18.37 -2.23
CA LEU A 70 -17.19 16.95 -2.26
C LEU A 70 -16.03 16.10 -2.78
N MET A 71 -15.34 16.54 -3.84
CA MET A 71 -14.18 15.86 -4.38
C MET A 71 -13.04 15.82 -3.36
N VAL A 72 -12.74 16.94 -2.69
CA VAL A 72 -11.72 17.00 -1.63
C VAL A 72 -12.10 16.07 -0.47
N PHE A 73 -13.36 16.08 -0.03
CA PHE A 73 -13.85 15.18 1.01
C PHE A 73 -13.72 13.70 0.60
N LEU A 74 -14.13 13.34 -0.62
CA LEU A 74 -14.00 11.98 -1.14
C LEU A 74 -12.54 11.55 -1.29
N VAL A 75 -11.64 12.46 -1.69
CA VAL A 75 -10.20 12.20 -1.74
C VAL A 75 -9.64 11.97 -0.34
N LEU A 76 -10.01 12.79 0.64
CA LEU A 76 -9.60 12.60 2.04
C LEU A 76 -10.12 11.28 2.60
N LEU A 77 -11.40 10.97 2.38
CA LEU A 77 -12.00 9.70 2.80
C LEU A 77 -11.31 8.52 2.11
N TYR A 78 -11.01 8.62 0.81
CA TYR A 78 -10.25 7.63 0.07
C TYR A 78 -8.83 7.47 0.63
N VAL A 79 -8.15 8.55 0.99
CA VAL A 79 -6.81 8.50 1.60
C VAL A 79 -6.86 7.83 2.97
N VAL A 80 -7.84 8.14 3.82
CA VAL A 80 -8.04 7.51 5.13
C VAL A 80 -8.38 6.03 4.98
N PHE A 81 -9.30 5.70 4.07
CA PHE A 81 -9.67 4.31 3.80
C PHE A 81 -8.50 3.52 3.20
N SER A 82 -7.74 4.13 2.30
CA SER A 82 -6.51 3.56 1.75
C SER A 82 -5.44 3.43 2.83
N LEU A 83 -5.30 4.36 3.76
CA LEU A 83 -4.42 4.22 4.93
C LEU A 83 -4.75 2.98 5.74
N LEU A 84 -6.02 2.78 6.08
CA LEU A 84 -6.47 1.69 6.93
C LEU A 84 -6.46 0.33 6.21
N PHE A 85 -6.81 0.32 4.92
CA PHE A 85 -7.08 -0.92 4.20
C PHE A 85 -6.17 -1.16 3.01
N SER A 86 -5.25 -0.27 2.63
CA SER A 86 -4.34 -0.50 1.49
C SER A 86 -3.55 -1.79 1.68
N GLY A 87 -2.94 -1.97 2.86
CA GLY A 87 -2.22 -3.19 3.18
C GLY A 87 -3.09 -4.44 3.01
N ALA A 88 -4.32 -4.37 3.52
CA ALA A 88 -5.28 -5.46 3.45
C ALA A 88 -5.70 -5.79 2.01
N ILE A 89 -6.19 -4.78 1.29
CA ILE A 89 -6.74 -4.89 -0.06
C ILE A 89 -5.66 -5.34 -1.05
N TRP A 90 -4.44 -4.82 -0.90
CA TRP A 90 -3.36 -5.13 -1.83
C TRP A 90 -2.68 -6.45 -1.49
N GLY A 91 -2.36 -6.71 -0.23
CA GLY A 91 -1.60 -7.90 0.17
C GLY A 91 -2.40 -9.21 0.14
N LEU A 92 -3.68 -9.17 0.47
CA LEU A 92 -4.49 -10.39 0.63
C LEU A 92 -4.62 -11.23 -0.65
N PRO A 93 -4.90 -10.66 -1.84
CA PRO A 93 -4.90 -11.42 -3.09
C PRO A 93 -3.54 -12.05 -3.41
N TRP A 94 -2.44 -11.38 -3.09
CA TRP A 94 -1.09 -11.95 -3.27
C TRP A 94 -0.85 -13.11 -2.31
N ALA A 95 -1.18 -12.97 -1.03
CA ALA A 95 -1.02 -14.04 -0.04
C ALA A 95 -1.79 -15.30 -0.45
N MET A 96 -3.07 -15.14 -0.79
CA MET A 96 -3.93 -16.25 -1.24
C MET A 96 -3.40 -16.87 -2.54
N GLY A 97 -3.01 -16.05 -3.51
CA GLY A 97 -2.51 -16.50 -4.80
C GLY A 97 -1.19 -17.28 -4.71
N ILE A 98 -0.26 -16.80 -3.89
CA ILE A 98 1.02 -17.49 -3.60
C ILE A 98 0.74 -18.82 -2.89
N ALA A 99 -0.10 -18.82 -1.85
CA ALA A 99 -0.45 -20.02 -1.11
C ALA A 99 -1.11 -21.07 -2.01
N SER A 100 -2.11 -20.67 -2.80
CA SER A 100 -2.74 -21.50 -3.82
C SER A 100 -1.71 -22.11 -4.77
N MET A 101 -0.77 -21.31 -5.28
CA MET A 101 0.18 -21.80 -6.27
C MET A 101 1.17 -22.80 -5.68
N ILE A 102 1.67 -22.57 -4.47
CA ILE A 102 2.57 -23.49 -3.77
C ILE A 102 1.83 -24.80 -3.45
N ALA A 103 0.63 -24.73 -2.87
CA ALA A 103 -0.19 -25.89 -2.56
C ALA A 103 -0.50 -26.72 -3.81
N ARG A 104 -0.90 -26.09 -4.93
CA ARG A 104 -1.13 -26.78 -6.21
C ARG A 104 0.12 -27.48 -6.74
N ARG A 105 1.31 -26.89 -6.58
CA ARG A 105 2.57 -27.54 -6.99
C ARG A 105 2.92 -28.72 -6.09
N ARG A 106 2.57 -28.65 -4.81
CA ARG A 106 2.74 -29.72 -3.83
C ARG A 106 1.80 -30.90 -4.10
N GLU A 107 0.52 -30.63 -4.37
CA GLU A 107 -0.46 -31.66 -4.79
C GLU A 107 0.00 -32.44 -6.03
N ARG A 108 0.76 -31.80 -6.92
CA ARG A 108 1.32 -32.41 -8.14
C ARG A 108 2.66 -33.13 -7.93
N GLY A 109 3.22 -33.12 -6.72
CA GLY A 109 4.57 -33.65 -6.43
C GLY A 109 5.73 -32.81 -7.00
N ASN A 110 5.45 -31.77 -7.78
CA ASN A 110 6.49 -30.92 -8.39
C ASN A 110 7.22 -30.06 -7.36
N TYR A 111 6.55 -29.67 -6.27
CA TYR A 111 7.18 -28.87 -5.22
C TYR A 111 8.31 -29.65 -4.53
N ASP A 112 8.08 -30.92 -4.23
CA ASP A 112 9.06 -31.75 -3.52
C ASP A 112 10.30 -32.00 -4.39
N LEU A 113 10.11 -32.22 -5.70
CA LEU A 113 11.23 -32.30 -6.67
C LEU A 113 12.04 -31.00 -6.73
N LEU A 114 11.37 -29.84 -6.72
CA LEU A 114 12.06 -28.55 -6.71
C LEU A 114 12.77 -28.30 -5.38
N ALA A 115 12.20 -28.74 -4.25
CA ALA A 115 12.78 -28.58 -2.92
C ALA A 115 14.09 -29.35 -2.73
N LEU A 116 14.35 -30.39 -3.54
CA LEU A 116 15.62 -31.12 -3.58
C LEU A 116 16.75 -30.36 -4.28
N THR A 117 16.47 -29.22 -4.92
CA THR A 117 17.51 -28.40 -5.53
C THR A 117 18.41 -27.74 -4.46
N PRO A 118 19.69 -27.44 -4.77
CA PRO A 118 20.63 -26.88 -3.79
C PRO A 118 20.15 -25.65 -2.99
N PRO A 119 19.32 -24.74 -3.54
CA PRO A 119 18.78 -23.61 -2.78
C PRO A 119 17.83 -24.00 -1.63
N GLY A 120 17.29 -25.22 -1.63
CA GLY A 120 16.38 -25.72 -0.61
C GLY A 120 14.92 -25.23 -0.72
N PRO A 121 14.02 -25.73 0.14
CA PRO A 121 12.58 -25.48 0.05
C PRO A 121 12.19 -24.00 0.27
N GLY A 122 12.84 -23.30 1.20
CA GLY A 122 12.57 -21.88 1.48
C GLY A 122 12.83 -20.99 0.27
N SER A 123 13.97 -21.21 -0.40
CA SER A 123 14.35 -20.53 -1.63
C SER A 123 13.42 -20.83 -2.80
N VAL A 124 12.98 -22.09 -2.95
CA VAL A 124 12.00 -22.48 -3.98
C VAL A 124 10.65 -21.79 -3.75
N ALA A 125 10.15 -21.78 -2.52
CA ALA A 125 8.93 -21.07 -2.16
C ALA A 125 9.05 -19.56 -2.43
N TRP A 126 10.21 -18.96 -2.12
CA TRP A 126 10.49 -17.55 -2.43
C TRP A 126 10.50 -17.28 -3.94
N MET A 127 11.10 -18.17 -4.74
CA MET A 127 11.10 -18.05 -6.20
C MET A 127 9.70 -18.18 -6.80
N ILE A 128 8.87 -19.09 -6.29
CA ILE A 128 7.46 -19.25 -6.70
C ILE A 128 6.67 -17.98 -6.35
N ALA A 129 6.87 -17.43 -5.15
CA ALA A 129 6.22 -16.21 -4.72
C ALA A 129 6.63 -15.01 -5.58
N GLY A 130 7.93 -14.83 -5.83
CA GLY A 130 8.46 -13.80 -6.71
C GLY A 130 7.94 -13.94 -8.14
N ALA A 131 7.89 -15.17 -8.66
CA ALA A 131 7.33 -15.44 -9.98
C ALA A 131 5.85 -15.04 -10.05
N TYR A 132 5.06 -15.37 -9.02
CA TYR A 132 3.66 -14.94 -8.94
C TYR A 132 3.51 -13.42 -9.02
N ILE A 133 4.29 -12.72 -8.20
CA ILE A 133 4.21 -11.26 -8.04
C ILE A 133 4.54 -10.55 -9.35
N HIS A 134 5.53 -11.03 -10.07
CA HIS A 134 5.97 -10.42 -11.33
C HIS A 134 5.25 -10.95 -12.57
N ALA A 135 4.52 -12.06 -12.45
CA ALA A 135 3.71 -12.60 -13.55
C ALA A 135 2.57 -11.66 -13.94
N ASP A 136 2.03 -10.91 -12.97
CA ASP A 136 1.05 -9.87 -13.27
C ASP A 136 1.76 -8.50 -13.31
N GLN A 137 1.70 -7.81 -14.46
CA GLN A 137 2.13 -6.41 -14.55
C GLN A 137 1.38 -5.53 -13.53
N ALA A 138 0.27 -6.01 -12.96
CA ALA A 138 -0.44 -5.38 -11.86
C ALA A 138 0.46 -5.02 -10.68
N PHE A 139 1.45 -5.82 -10.28
CA PHE A 139 2.32 -5.44 -9.15
C PHE A 139 3.08 -4.14 -9.45
N ARG A 140 3.74 -4.09 -10.60
CA ARG A 140 4.50 -2.91 -11.06
C ARG A 140 3.58 -1.73 -11.31
N THR A 141 2.46 -1.95 -12.00
CA THR A 141 1.50 -0.90 -12.33
C THR A 141 0.81 -0.34 -11.10
N ARG A 142 0.40 -1.18 -10.14
CA ARG A 142 -0.24 -0.74 -8.88
C ARG A 142 0.75 0.00 -7.99
N THR A 143 1.96 -0.56 -7.78
CA THR A 143 3.00 0.12 -6.98
C THR A 143 3.41 1.45 -7.61
N ARG A 144 3.51 1.51 -8.95
CA ARG A 144 3.79 2.75 -9.69
C ARG A 144 2.63 3.74 -9.55
N ARG A 145 1.38 3.33 -9.78
CA ARG A 145 0.20 4.19 -9.63
C ARG A 145 0.07 4.75 -8.23
N PHE A 146 0.24 3.91 -7.21
CA PHE A 146 0.23 4.34 -5.82
C PHE A 146 1.31 5.36 -5.54
N ARG A 147 2.55 5.12 -6.01
CA ARG A 147 3.65 6.07 -5.85
C ARG A 147 3.39 7.39 -6.57
N VAL A 148 2.89 7.35 -7.81
CA VAL A 148 2.56 8.56 -8.58
C VAL A 148 1.44 9.34 -7.89
N MET A 149 0.39 8.66 -7.44
CA MET A 149 -0.72 9.27 -6.69
C MET A 149 -0.23 9.91 -5.39
N LEU A 150 0.65 9.22 -4.66
CA LEU A 150 1.25 9.73 -3.43
C LEU A 150 2.07 10.99 -3.69
N TRP A 151 2.97 10.98 -4.69
CA TRP A 151 3.76 12.16 -5.02
C TRP A 151 2.91 13.30 -5.58
N ALA A 152 1.89 13.00 -6.38
CA ALA A 152 0.94 14.00 -6.85
C ALA A 152 0.22 14.68 -5.68
N LEU A 153 -0.20 13.91 -4.67
CA LEU A 153 -0.82 14.44 -3.45
C LEU A 153 0.16 15.34 -2.67
N VAL A 154 1.41 14.88 -2.47
CA VAL A 154 2.45 15.65 -1.78
C VAL A 154 2.75 16.95 -2.54
N ILE A 155 2.90 16.91 -3.86
CA ILE A 155 3.17 18.09 -4.70
C ILE A 155 1.98 19.04 -4.68
N ALA A 156 0.74 18.54 -4.78
CA ALA A 156 -0.45 19.38 -4.72
C ALA A 156 -0.53 20.15 -3.40
N ILE A 157 -0.29 19.48 -2.28
CA ILE A 157 -0.34 20.09 -0.96
C ILE A 157 0.83 21.06 -0.74
N ALA A 158 2.04 20.68 -1.15
CA ALA A 158 3.19 21.57 -1.12
C ALA A 158 2.96 22.83 -1.97
N GLY A 159 2.34 22.67 -3.15
CA GLY A 159 1.97 23.76 -4.04
C GLY A 159 0.92 24.69 -3.43
N THR A 160 -0.10 24.16 -2.75
CA THR A 160 -1.10 24.99 -2.05
C THR A 160 -0.46 25.77 -0.91
N ILE A 161 0.44 25.14 -0.14
CA ILE A 161 1.15 25.81 0.96
C ILE A 161 2.04 26.93 0.39
N PHE A 162 2.81 26.64 -0.66
CA PHE A 162 3.68 27.60 -1.30
C PHE A 162 2.89 28.80 -1.87
N LEU A 163 1.77 28.54 -2.54
CA LEU A 163 0.91 29.59 -3.07
C LEU A 163 0.30 30.45 -1.96
N SER A 164 -0.15 29.83 -0.86
CA SER A 164 -0.65 30.57 0.31
C SER A 164 0.42 31.47 0.91
N LEU A 165 1.67 31.00 1.02
CA LEU A 165 2.78 31.80 1.52
C LEU A 165 3.15 32.97 0.60
N LEU A 166 3.00 32.82 -0.73
CA LEU A 166 3.26 33.89 -1.68
C LEU A 166 2.19 34.98 -1.69
N LEU A 167 0.93 34.60 -1.47
CA LEU A 167 -0.21 35.53 -1.51
C LEU A 167 -0.41 36.29 -0.20
N ASP A 168 0.07 35.74 0.92
CA ASP A 168 -0.10 36.35 2.24
C ASP A 168 1.00 37.40 2.48
N GLN A 169 0.68 38.69 2.29
CA GLN A 169 1.63 39.80 2.49
C GLN A 169 1.85 40.15 3.97
N THR A 170 1.13 39.49 4.88
CA THR A 170 1.27 39.67 6.33
C THR A 170 1.69 38.36 6.98
N PRO A 171 2.59 38.36 7.99
CA PRO A 171 2.92 37.17 8.75
C PRO A 171 1.71 36.75 9.58
N SER A 172 0.81 36.00 8.95
CA SER A 172 -0.40 35.52 9.58
C SER A 172 -0.10 34.26 10.40
N PRO A 173 -0.78 34.05 11.55
CA PRO A 173 -0.66 32.80 12.33
C PRO A 173 -1.05 31.56 11.52
N TYR A 174 -1.66 31.72 10.33
CA TYR A 174 -1.96 30.63 9.42
C TYR A 174 -0.71 30.03 8.77
N ALA A 175 0.37 30.78 8.57
CA ALA A 175 1.60 30.28 7.95
C ALA A 175 2.20 29.08 8.72
N LEU A 176 2.20 29.12 10.06
CA LEU A 176 2.66 28.01 10.90
C LEU A 176 1.73 26.80 10.81
N ASN A 177 0.42 27.01 10.70
CA ASN A 177 -0.57 25.94 10.51
C ASN A 177 -0.43 25.27 9.14
N PHE A 178 -0.12 26.04 8.09
CA PHE A 178 0.15 25.48 6.76
C PHE A 178 1.45 24.67 6.74
N LEU A 179 2.52 25.17 7.36
CA LEU A 179 3.77 24.43 7.48
C LEU A 179 3.58 23.12 8.25
N SER A 180 2.86 23.14 9.37
CA SER A 180 2.59 21.95 10.16
C SER A 180 1.73 20.93 9.40
N ALA A 181 0.72 21.39 8.67
CA ALA A 181 -0.09 20.55 7.78
C ALA A 181 0.76 19.91 6.67
N GLY A 182 1.66 20.67 6.04
CA GLY A 182 2.58 20.16 5.02
C GLY A 182 3.49 19.06 5.54
N ILE A 183 4.08 19.26 6.72
CA ILE A 183 4.89 18.25 7.41
C ILE A 183 4.05 17.00 7.70
N GLY A 184 2.84 17.17 8.24
CA GLY A 184 1.93 16.07 8.54
C GLY A 184 1.59 15.23 7.31
N VAL A 185 1.38 15.89 6.16
CA VAL A 185 1.10 15.23 4.88
C VAL A 185 2.30 14.43 4.37
N ILE A 186 3.51 15.01 4.42
CA ILE A 186 4.74 14.30 4.02
C ILE A 186 4.94 13.07 4.90
N MET A 187 4.81 13.23 6.22
CA MET A 187 4.96 12.12 7.18
C MET A 187 3.91 11.03 6.95
N THR A 188 2.65 11.41 6.71
CA THR A 188 1.56 10.48 6.38
C THR A 188 1.86 9.74 5.07
N GLY A 189 2.41 10.43 4.07
CA GLY A 189 2.79 9.80 2.81
C GLY A 189 3.94 8.80 2.96
N LEU A 190 4.94 9.11 3.78
CA LEU A 190 6.01 8.18 4.13
C LEU A 190 5.46 6.96 4.89
N ALA A 191 4.56 7.18 5.85
CA ALA A 191 3.88 6.12 6.59
C ALA A 191 3.11 5.18 5.63
N LEU A 192 2.33 5.75 4.73
CA LEU A 192 1.59 5.03 3.68
C LEU A 192 2.50 4.19 2.78
N HIS A 193 3.62 4.78 2.35
CA HIS A 193 4.56 4.08 1.50
C HIS A 193 5.18 2.88 2.22
N PHE A 194 5.59 3.09 3.46
CA PHE A 194 6.15 2.04 4.31
C PHE A 194 5.12 0.94 4.60
N GLU A 195 3.89 1.32 4.92
CA GLU A 195 2.78 0.41 5.21
C GLU A 195 2.47 -0.53 4.04
N LEU A 196 2.45 0.02 2.82
CA LEU A 196 2.28 -0.76 1.60
C LEU A 196 3.43 -1.77 1.44
N MET A 197 4.67 -1.32 1.61
CA MET A 197 5.85 -2.20 1.52
C MET A 197 5.80 -3.32 2.56
N ALA A 198 5.50 -2.98 3.82
CA ALA A 198 5.41 -3.92 4.92
C ALA A 198 4.33 -4.97 4.68
N SER A 199 3.14 -4.55 4.24
CA SER A 199 2.01 -5.45 3.98
C SER A 199 2.25 -6.38 2.79
N LEU A 200 2.93 -5.92 1.74
CA LEU A 200 3.33 -6.76 0.62
C LEU A 200 4.35 -7.82 1.07
N VAL A 201 5.33 -7.44 1.90
CA VAL A 201 6.27 -8.41 2.49
C VAL A 201 5.53 -9.43 3.37
N SER A 202 4.63 -8.99 4.25
CA SER A 202 3.82 -9.91 5.08
C SER A 202 3.00 -10.86 4.22
N SER A 203 2.42 -10.37 3.11
CA SER A 203 1.61 -11.19 2.21
C SER A 203 2.40 -12.32 1.56
N VAL A 204 3.66 -12.06 1.19
CA VAL A 204 4.56 -13.08 0.64
C VAL A 204 4.89 -14.12 1.70
N LEU A 205 5.31 -13.67 2.88
CA LEU A 205 5.68 -14.57 3.98
C LEU A 205 4.51 -15.46 4.39
N ILE A 206 3.30 -14.90 4.50
CA ILE A 206 2.08 -15.65 4.81
C ILE A 206 1.71 -16.58 3.65
N GLY A 207 1.83 -16.12 2.40
CA GLY A 207 1.58 -16.95 1.23
C GLY A 207 2.51 -18.16 1.15
N MET A 208 3.76 -18.03 1.59
CA MET A 208 4.71 -19.14 1.72
C MET A 208 4.43 -20.04 2.91
N LEU A 209 3.94 -19.47 4.02
CA LEU A 209 3.72 -20.18 5.28
C LEU A 209 2.40 -20.97 5.29
N ALA A 210 1.32 -20.45 4.70
CA ALA A 210 0.00 -21.08 4.73
C ALA A 210 -0.06 -22.52 4.16
N PRO A 211 0.65 -22.86 3.06
CA PRO A 211 0.70 -24.24 2.53
C PRO A 211 1.39 -25.26 3.44
N THR A 212 2.02 -24.83 4.54
CA THR A 212 2.57 -25.74 5.56
C THR A 212 1.49 -26.29 6.49
N PHE A 213 0.36 -25.60 6.61
CA PHE A 213 -0.76 -26.02 7.46
C PHE A 213 -1.87 -26.73 6.68
N ALA A 214 -1.90 -26.60 5.36
CA ALA A 214 -2.94 -27.15 4.51
C ALA A 214 -2.34 -27.82 3.27
N SER A 215 -2.81 -29.04 3.00
CA SER A 215 -2.37 -29.81 1.83
C SER A 215 -3.12 -29.42 0.56
N ARG A 216 -4.41 -29.03 0.69
CA ARG A 216 -5.24 -28.68 -0.47
C ARG A 216 -5.14 -27.22 -0.86
N GLN A 217 -5.25 -26.93 -2.16
CA GLN A 217 -5.15 -25.56 -2.69
C GLN A 217 -6.15 -24.59 -2.04
N ILE A 218 -7.41 -25.00 -1.94
CA ILE A 218 -8.49 -24.16 -1.39
C ILE A 218 -8.24 -23.90 0.09
N GLU A 219 -7.91 -24.95 0.85
CA GLU A 219 -7.59 -24.87 2.28
C GLU A 219 -6.40 -23.95 2.53
N ALA A 220 -5.32 -24.06 1.75
CA ALA A 220 -4.15 -23.18 1.87
C ALA A 220 -4.49 -21.71 1.63
N SER A 221 -5.43 -21.43 0.72
CA SER A 221 -5.88 -20.05 0.44
C SER A 221 -6.73 -19.48 1.57
N LEU A 222 -7.60 -20.31 2.17
CA LEU A 222 -8.39 -19.93 3.34
C LEU A 222 -7.51 -19.70 4.58
N VAL A 223 -6.49 -20.54 4.78
CA VAL A 223 -5.50 -20.35 5.84
C VAL A 223 -4.71 -19.06 5.60
N ALA A 224 -4.26 -18.78 4.38
CA ALA A 224 -3.57 -17.54 4.06
C ALA A 224 -4.45 -16.30 4.32
N LEU A 225 -5.73 -16.36 3.94
CA LEU A 225 -6.73 -15.34 4.23
C LEU A 225 -6.85 -15.09 5.74
N ALA A 226 -7.06 -16.15 6.51
CA ALA A 226 -7.23 -16.06 7.97
C ALA A 226 -5.97 -15.52 8.66
N MET A 227 -4.79 -16.02 8.31
CA MET A 227 -3.51 -15.55 8.85
C MET A 227 -3.26 -14.08 8.52
N PHE A 228 -3.53 -13.67 7.28
CA PHE A 228 -3.32 -12.29 6.85
C PHE A 228 -4.33 -11.33 7.48
N ALA A 229 -5.62 -11.68 7.50
CA ALA A 229 -6.64 -10.89 8.18
C ALA A 229 -6.35 -10.77 9.69
N GLY A 230 -5.99 -11.88 10.34
CA GLY A 230 -5.60 -11.88 11.76
C GLY A 230 -4.41 -10.97 12.05
N LEU A 231 -3.37 -11.00 11.19
CA LEU A 231 -2.23 -10.09 11.30
C LEU A 231 -2.64 -8.63 11.14
N GLN A 232 -3.51 -8.31 10.17
CA GLN A 232 -3.96 -6.93 9.93
C GLN A 232 -4.83 -6.41 11.08
N ILE A 233 -5.74 -7.23 11.60
CA ILE A 233 -6.57 -6.87 12.77
C ILE A 233 -5.68 -6.66 14.00
N GLY A 234 -4.75 -7.58 14.26
CA GLY A 234 -3.83 -7.47 15.40
C GLY A 234 -2.95 -6.22 15.30
N TYR A 235 -2.48 -5.88 14.10
CA TYR A 235 -1.75 -4.65 13.85
C TYR A 235 -2.58 -3.40 14.10
N LEU A 236 -3.78 -3.30 13.53
CA LEU A 236 -4.67 -2.15 13.71
C LEU A 236 -5.04 -1.97 15.19
N PHE A 237 -5.28 -3.08 15.89
CA PHE A 237 -5.53 -3.07 17.33
C PHE A 237 -4.33 -2.52 18.12
N LEU A 238 -3.12 -2.99 17.82
CA LEU A 238 -1.91 -2.53 18.52
C LEU A 238 -1.63 -1.05 18.24
N VAL A 239 -1.76 -0.61 16.99
CA VAL A 239 -1.62 0.80 16.60
C VAL A 239 -2.66 1.65 17.33
N TYR A 240 -3.91 1.18 17.42
CA TYR A 240 -4.96 1.87 18.17
C TYR A 240 -4.59 2.02 19.65
N VAL A 241 -4.14 0.94 20.31
CA VAL A 241 -3.73 0.97 21.72
C VAL A 241 -2.56 1.94 21.93
N ILE A 242 -1.53 1.89 21.08
CA ILE A 242 -0.37 2.76 21.21
C ILE A 242 -0.78 4.24 21.06
N LEU A 243 -1.57 4.55 20.05
CA LEU A 243 -1.85 5.93 19.67
C LEU A 243 -2.94 6.60 20.50
N PHE A 244 -4.00 5.88 20.85
CA PHE A 244 -5.15 6.46 21.55
C PHE A 244 -5.13 6.22 23.05
N ILE A 245 -4.35 5.25 23.55
CA ILE A 245 -4.27 4.93 24.97
C ILE A 245 -2.89 5.29 25.52
N ALA A 246 -1.82 4.69 25.01
CA ALA A 246 -0.49 4.85 25.60
C ALA A 246 0.08 6.25 25.38
N LEU A 247 0.04 6.76 24.14
CA LEU A 247 0.67 8.03 23.77
C LEU A 247 0.05 9.26 24.47
N PRO A 248 -1.29 9.38 24.63
CA PRO A 248 -1.89 10.47 25.40
C PRO A 248 -1.55 10.39 26.90
N GLN A 249 -1.46 9.18 27.48
CA GLN A 249 -1.07 9.02 28.88
C GLN A 249 0.39 9.45 29.11
N LEU A 250 1.29 9.05 28.20
CA LEU A 250 2.70 9.47 28.24
C LEU A 250 2.83 10.99 28.04
N SER A 251 2.05 11.59 27.15
CA SER A 251 2.13 13.04 26.92
C SER A 251 1.68 13.86 28.13
N GLN A 252 0.69 13.39 28.87
CA GLN A 252 0.26 13.99 30.14
C GLN A 252 1.34 13.85 31.23
N GLN A 253 1.97 12.69 31.35
CA GLN A 253 2.96 12.42 32.40
C GLN A 253 4.27 13.18 32.21
N PHE A 254 4.78 13.26 30.97
CA PHE A 254 6.07 13.90 30.68
C PHE A 254 5.96 15.40 30.38
N ALA A 255 4.81 16.01 30.65
CA ALA A 255 4.53 17.41 30.31
C ALA A 255 4.94 17.76 28.87
N LEU A 256 4.70 16.84 27.91
CA LEU A 256 5.04 17.01 26.49
C LEU A 256 4.15 18.06 25.80
N GLN A 257 3.45 18.90 26.54
CA GLN A 257 2.56 19.94 26.02
C GLN A 257 3.30 20.95 25.14
N GLY A 258 4.63 21.05 25.25
CA GLY A 258 5.51 21.84 24.38
C GLY A 258 6.18 21.08 23.23
N PHE A 259 5.90 19.77 23.05
CA PHE A 259 6.49 19.04 21.93
C PHE A 259 5.97 19.58 20.62
N SER A 260 6.88 19.93 19.72
CA SER A 260 6.51 20.31 18.36
C SER A 260 5.68 19.20 17.72
N LEU A 261 4.64 19.57 16.94
CA LEU A 261 3.82 18.62 16.17
C LEU A 261 4.68 17.62 15.39
N LEU A 262 5.84 18.07 14.90
CA LEU A 262 6.84 17.23 14.22
C LEU A 262 7.25 16.02 15.06
N ALA A 263 7.50 16.19 16.35
CA ALA A 263 7.95 15.12 17.21
C ALA A 263 6.82 14.12 17.53
N VAL A 264 5.56 14.59 17.61
CA VAL A 264 4.39 13.71 17.71
C VAL A 264 4.23 12.85 16.45
N TYR A 265 4.30 13.47 15.26
CA TYR A 265 4.26 12.73 13.99
C TYR A 265 5.46 11.79 13.81
N GLY A 266 6.64 12.20 14.25
CA GLY A 266 7.84 11.37 14.22
C GLY A 266 7.71 10.14 15.11
N LEU A 267 7.20 10.31 16.34
CA LEU A 267 6.99 9.20 17.26
C LEU A 267 5.88 8.25 16.77
N PHE A 268 4.80 8.79 16.19
CA PHE A 268 3.78 8.02 15.50
C PHE A 268 4.41 7.14 14.40
N LEU A 269 5.22 7.74 13.53
CA LEU A 269 5.84 7.03 12.41
C LEU A 269 6.80 5.95 12.91
N ALA A 270 7.60 6.26 13.94
CA ALA A 270 8.53 5.32 14.55
C ALA A 270 7.80 4.12 15.18
N CYS A 271 6.70 4.35 15.91
CA CYS A 271 5.87 3.29 16.47
C CYS A 271 5.28 2.41 15.36
N LEU A 272 4.67 3.03 14.34
CA LEU A 272 4.08 2.31 13.20
C LEU A 272 5.12 1.41 12.52
N ILE A 273 6.29 1.99 12.22
CA ILE A 273 7.41 1.28 11.63
C ILE A 273 7.87 0.13 12.51
N GLY A 274 8.08 0.39 13.80
CA GLY A 274 8.57 -0.61 14.76
C GLY A 274 7.63 -1.81 14.88
N VAL A 275 6.32 -1.56 14.98
CA VAL A 275 5.31 -2.62 15.06
C VAL A 275 5.31 -3.48 13.80
N ARG A 276 5.27 -2.86 12.62
CA ARG A 276 5.27 -3.58 11.34
C ARG A 276 6.56 -4.38 11.13
N GLU A 277 7.69 -3.77 11.46
CA GLU A 277 8.99 -4.41 11.35
C GLU A 277 9.10 -5.62 12.28
N GLY A 278 8.63 -5.49 13.53
CA GLY A 278 8.55 -6.60 14.49
C GLY A 278 7.65 -7.73 14.01
N ALA A 279 6.48 -7.41 13.47
CA ALA A 279 5.56 -8.41 12.90
C ALA A 279 6.19 -9.16 11.71
N ASN A 280 6.84 -8.44 10.79
CA ASN A 280 7.52 -9.05 9.65
C ASN A 280 8.74 -9.88 10.07
N TYR A 281 9.47 -9.45 11.10
CA TYR A 281 10.57 -10.21 11.67
C TYR A 281 10.09 -11.53 12.29
N LEU A 282 9.01 -11.49 13.07
CA LEU A 282 8.38 -12.68 13.65
C LEU A 282 7.88 -13.63 12.56
N LEU A 283 7.17 -13.11 11.55
CA LEU A 283 6.72 -13.90 10.41
C LEU A 283 7.88 -14.56 9.69
N LEU A 284 8.96 -13.84 9.40
CA LEU A 284 10.12 -14.40 8.73
C LEU A 284 10.74 -15.54 9.55
N ASN A 285 10.86 -15.38 10.86
CA ASN A 285 11.40 -16.43 11.73
C ASN A 285 10.51 -17.67 11.74
N VAL A 286 9.19 -17.50 11.77
CA VAL A 286 8.24 -18.62 11.65
C VAL A 286 8.34 -19.29 10.28
N THR A 287 8.40 -18.52 9.20
CA THR A 287 8.58 -19.03 7.84
C THR A 287 9.90 -19.79 7.71
N ARG A 288 11.01 -19.29 8.25
CA ARG A 288 12.31 -20.00 8.24
C ARG A 288 12.24 -21.35 8.94
N ARG A 289 11.59 -21.41 10.11
CA ARG A 289 11.43 -22.65 10.89
C ARG A 289 10.54 -23.68 10.20
N ARG A 290 9.52 -23.23 9.47
CA ARG A 290 8.49 -24.12 8.87
C ARG A 290 8.76 -24.48 7.42
N VAL A 291 9.27 -23.55 6.63
CA VAL A 291 9.48 -23.71 5.18
C VAL A 291 10.96 -24.00 4.87
N GLY A 292 11.89 -23.58 5.74
CA GLY A 292 13.33 -23.68 5.53
C GLY A 292 13.98 -22.32 5.29
N GLU A 293 15.31 -22.31 5.24
CA GLU A 293 16.08 -21.08 5.01
C GLU A 293 15.88 -20.53 3.60
N ILE A 294 15.84 -19.20 3.50
CA ILE A 294 15.81 -18.49 2.22
C ILE A 294 17.25 -18.06 1.96
N ASP A 295 17.81 -18.49 0.83
CA ASP A 295 19.17 -18.14 0.42
C ASP A 295 19.36 -16.61 0.42
N ALA A 296 20.43 -16.16 1.07
CA ALA A 296 20.80 -14.74 1.16
C ALA A 296 21.08 -14.11 -0.22
N SER A 297 21.49 -14.92 -1.21
CA SER A 297 21.68 -14.48 -2.59
C SER A 297 20.37 -13.98 -3.21
N LEU A 298 19.26 -14.68 -2.95
CA LEU A 298 17.91 -14.35 -3.43
C LEU A 298 17.30 -13.13 -2.73
N LEU A 299 17.76 -12.84 -1.52
CA LEU A 299 17.38 -11.63 -0.79
C LEU A 299 18.12 -10.37 -1.29
N GLY A 300 19.07 -10.52 -2.21
CA GLY A 300 19.92 -9.43 -2.68
C GLY A 300 20.84 -8.89 -1.58
N ILE A 301 21.16 -9.70 -0.57
CA ILE A 301 22.02 -9.34 0.56
C ILE A 301 23.50 -9.57 0.21
N ALA A 302 23.82 -10.47 -0.73
CA ALA A 302 25.19 -10.81 -1.10
C ALA A 302 25.93 -9.73 -1.94
N LEU A 303 25.30 -8.61 -2.26
CA LEU A 303 25.86 -7.53 -3.11
C LEU A 303 25.99 -6.18 -2.37
N ALA A 304 26.01 -6.17 -1.05
CA ALA A 304 26.26 -5.00 -0.22
C ALA A 304 27.24 -5.34 0.89
#